data_AF-A0A2S4LQ28-F1
#
_entry.id   AF-A0A2S4LQ28-F1
#
_cell.length_a   1.000
_cell.length_b   1.000
_cell.length_c   1.000
_cell.angle_alpha   90.00
_cell.angle_beta   90.00
_cell.angle_gamma   90.00
#
_symmetry.space_group_name_H-M   'P 1'
#
loop_
_entity.id
_entity.type
_entity.pdbx_description
1 polymer ?
#
loop_
_entity_poly.entity_id
_entity_poly.type
_entity_poly.pdbx_seq_one_letter_code
_entity_poly.pdbx_strand_id
1 'polypeptide(L)'
;MSMTLRSALLLISLVPQAATAQVTGRPEDGLAALEQAWHACVRDAFAQQPRMQSRAASQRNALDTCQAQEDAFVAATMTAVEARSREARAGEPARRPALTERARAWAASIASDVLDPVSSWFSALRR
;
A
#
# COMPACT_ATOMS: atom_id res chain seq x y z
N MET A 1 -26.30 48.84 -19.21
CA MET A 1 -25.07 49.63 -19.49
C MET A 1 -24.39 49.88 -18.15
N SER A 2 -23.19 49.42 -17.79
CA SER A 2 -22.16 48.61 -18.43
C SER A 2 -21.26 48.12 -17.27
N MET A 3 -21.06 46.81 -17.11
CA MET A 3 -19.77 46.10 -17.25
C MET A 3 -18.54 46.80 -16.64
N THR A 4 -18.10 46.30 -15.48
CA THR A 4 -16.68 46.27 -15.04
C THR A 4 -16.36 44.80 -14.74
N LEU A 5 -16.07 43.99 -15.75
CA LEU A 5 -14.72 43.61 -16.20
C LEU A 5 -13.72 43.20 -15.09
N ARG A 6 -13.52 41.88 -15.02
CA ARG A 6 -12.23 41.17 -14.95
C ARG A 6 -11.25 41.51 -13.81
N SER A 7 -11.14 40.59 -12.85
CA SER A 7 -9.88 40.26 -12.16
C SER A 7 -9.92 38.76 -11.88
N ALA A 8 -9.44 37.96 -12.83
CA ALA A 8 -8.09 37.41 -12.86
C ALA A 8 -7.97 36.22 -11.89
N LEU A 9 -8.16 35.02 -12.45
CA LEU A 9 -7.70 33.76 -11.90
C LEU A 9 -6.24 33.88 -11.45
N LEU A 10 -5.92 33.45 -10.23
CA LEU A 10 -4.63 32.85 -9.85
C LEU A 10 -4.63 32.49 -8.35
N LEU A 11 -5.17 31.32 -8.02
CA LEU A 11 -4.68 30.50 -6.92
C LEU A 11 -4.44 29.12 -7.54
N ILE A 12 -3.38 29.02 -8.35
CA ILE A 12 -2.17 28.29 -7.96
C ILE A 12 -2.59 26.96 -7.33
N SER A 13 -2.82 26.02 -8.23
CA SER A 13 -2.82 24.58 -8.01
C SER A 13 -1.88 24.19 -6.86
N LEU A 14 -2.46 23.65 -5.78
CA LEU A 14 -1.76 22.68 -4.95
C LEU A 14 -1.46 21.48 -5.84
N VAL A 15 -0.34 21.52 -6.55
CA VAL A 15 0.29 20.31 -7.04
C VAL A 15 0.98 19.72 -5.82
N PRO A 16 0.56 18.54 -5.31
CA PRO A 16 1.42 17.83 -4.37
C PRO A 16 2.69 17.52 -5.14
N GLN A 17 3.79 18.14 -4.73
CA GLN A 17 5.10 17.79 -5.21
C GLN A 17 5.32 16.34 -4.80
N ALA A 18 5.07 15.42 -5.73
CA ALA A 18 5.57 14.07 -5.63
C ALA A 18 7.09 14.23 -5.60
N ALA A 19 7.65 14.25 -4.39
CA ALA A 19 9.08 14.18 -4.18
C ALA A 19 9.51 12.83 -4.76
N THR A 20 9.95 12.85 -6.02
CA THR A 20 10.65 11.75 -6.64
C THR A 20 12.00 11.65 -5.95
N ALA A 21 12.02 11.02 -4.77
CA ALA A 21 13.24 10.56 -4.16
C ALA A 21 13.85 9.54 -5.14
N GLN A 22 14.80 10.01 -5.95
CA GLN A 22 15.63 9.13 -6.76
C GLN A 22 16.48 8.32 -5.78
N VAL A 23 15.99 7.12 -5.44
CA VAL A 23 16.73 6.19 -4.60
C VAL A 23 17.90 5.65 -5.41
N THR A 24 19.11 6.16 -5.16
CA THR A 24 20.37 5.66 -5.72
C THR A 24 20.99 4.55 -4.86
N GLY A 25 20.18 3.59 -4.41
CA GLY A 25 20.57 2.48 -3.52
C GLY A 25 20.15 1.12 -4.07
N ARG A 26 20.54 0.02 -3.39
CA ARG A 26 20.04 -1.32 -3.75
C ARG A 26 18.50 -1.28 -3.67
N PRO A 27 17.75 -1.99 -4.54
CA PRO A 27 16.28 -1.95 -4.54
C PRO A 27 15.66 -2.21 -3.14
N GLU A 28 16.29 -3.10 -2.37
CA GLU A 28 15.91 -3.42 -0.98
C GLU A 28 16.14 -2.23 -0.02
N ASP A 29 17.23 -1.48 -0.17
CA ASP A 29 17.52 -0.29 0.65
C ASP A 29 16.51 0.84 0.35
N GLY A 30 16.07 0.92 -0.91
CA GLY A 30 15.01 1.84 -1.33
C GLY A 30 13.65 1.52 -0.73
N LEU A 31 13.30 0.23 -0.71
CA LEU A 31 12.02 -0.21 -0.17
C LEU A 31 11.94 0.04 1.34
N ALA A 32 13.01 -0.26 2.08
CA ALA A 32 13.10 0.01 3.51
C ALA A 32 12.98 1.52 3.83
N ALA A 33 13.59 2.38 3.01
CA ALA A 33 13.48 3.83 3.16
C ALA A 33 12.03 4.33 2.93
N LEU A 34 11.33 3.80 1.92
CA LEU A 34 9.93 4.12 1.66
C LEU A 34 9.01 3.66 2.78
N GLU A 35 9.21 2.45 3.29
CA GLU A 35 8.48 1.92 4.44
C GLU A 35 8.67 2.81 5.68
N GLN A 36 9.91 3.19 5.95
CA GLN A 36 10.23 4.05 7.09
C GLN A 36 9.61 5.45 6.95
N ALA A 37 9.59 6.01 5.73
CA ALA A 37 8.95 7.29 5.45
C ALA A 37 7.43 7.23 5.64
N TRP A 38 6.78 6.16 5.18
CA TRP A 38 5.36 5.94 5.40
C TRP A 38 5.03 5.81 6.90
N HIS A 39 5.76 4.97 7.62
CA HIS A 39 5.57 4.80 9.07
C HIS A 39 5.84 6.09 9.86
N ALA A 40 6.84 6.88 9.46
CA ALA A 40 7.09 8.18 10.09
C ALA A 40 5.90 9.13 9.87
N CYS A 41 5.40 9.25 8.64
CA CYS A 41 4.22 10.05 8.34
C CYS A 41 3.03 9.64 9.21
N VAL A 42 2.70 8.34 9.26
CA VAL A 42 1.51 7.86 10.00
C VAL A 42 1.63 8.17 11.49
N ARG A 43 2.82 7.96 12.09
CA ARG A 43 3.05 8.28 13.51
C ARG A 43 2.90 9.77 13.77
N ASP A 44 3.49 10.61 12.94
CA ASP A 44 3.46 12.06 13.11
C ASP A 44 2.05 12.62 12.86
N ALA A 45 1.36 12.14 11.83
CA ALA A 45 -0.01 12.54 11.50
C ALA A 45 -1.00 12.11 12.59
N PHE A 46 -0.81 10.93 13.20
CA PHE A 46 -1.60 10.46 14.33
C PHE A 46 -1.32 11.28 15.60
N ALA A 47 -0.06 11.59 15.89
CA ALA A 47 0.33 12.39 17.05
C ALA A 47 -0.26 13.82 17.03
N GLN A 48 -0.52 14.35 15.83
CA GLN A 48 -1.13 15.66 15.62
C GLN A 48 -2.67 15.66 15.70
N GLN A 49 -3.31 14.50 15.89
CA GLN A 49 -4.77 14.43 15.91
C GLN A 49 -5.38 15.10 17.17
N PRO A 50 -6.50 15.83 17.02
CA PRO A 50 -7.26 16.38 18.15
C PRO A 50 -7.63 15.32 19.20
N ARG A 51 -7.35 15.63 20.48
CA ARG A 51 -7.63 14.72 21.61
C ARG A 51 -9.10 14.40 21.84
N MET A 52 -10.02 15.22 21.31
CA MET A 52 -11.47 14.99 21.42
C MET A 52 -12.01 14.03 20.35
N GLN A 53 -11.21 13.66 19.34
CA GLN A 53 -11.63 12.69 18.33
C GLN A 53 -11.53 11.26 18.87
N SER A 54 -12.41 10.39 18.38
CA SER A 54 -12.30 8.97 18.63
C SER A 54 -11.01 8.43 18.00
N ARG A 55 -10.39 7.45 18.66
CA ARG A 55 -9.17 6.79 18.14
C ARG A 55 -9.35 6.30 16.71
N ALA A 56 -10.51 5.73 16.38
CA ALA A 56 -10.80 5.24 15.03
C ALA A 56 -10.85 6.37 13.99
N ALA A 57 -11.38 7.55 14.34
CA ALA A 57 -11.34 8.72 13.46
C ALA A 57 -9.92 9.24 13.28
N SER A 58 -9.15 9.34 14.36
CA SER A 58 -7.74 9.75 14.33
C SER A 58 -6.88 8.82 13.47
N GLN A 59 -7.13 7.51 13.50
CA GLN A 59 -6.43 6.54 12.66
C GLN A 59 -6.74 6.73 11.18
N ARG A 60 -8.02 6.86 10.81
CA ARG A 60 -8.42 7.09 9.41
C ARG A 60 -7.82 8.38 8.87
N ASN A 61 -7.93 9.48 9.61
CA ASN A 61 -7.36 10.76 9.19
C ASN A 61 -5.83 10.69 9.01
N ALA A 62 -5.12 9.96 9.88
CA ALA A 62 -3.68 9.79 9.75
C ALA A 62 -3.31 8.98 8.50
N LEU A 63 -4.06 7.93 8.17
CA LEU A 63 -3.87 7.16 6.94
C LEU A 63 -4.18 8.01 5.70
N ASP A 64 -5.33 8.71 5.68
CA ASP A 64 -5.72 9.60 4.58
C ASP A 64 -4.67 10.69 4.34
N THR A 65 -4.10 11.25 5.42
CA THR A 65 -3.03 12.25 5.32
C THR A 65 -1.75 11.69 4.68
N CYS A 66 -1.47 10.41 4.89
CA CYS A 66 -0.22 9.75 4.48
C CYS A 66 -0.36 8.89 3.23
N GLN A 67 -1.45 9.05 2.47
CA GLN A 67 -1.74 8.21 1.32
C GLN A 67 -0.66 8.30 0.22
N ALA A 68 -0.03 9.45 0.02
CA ALA A 68 1.04 9.59 -0.96
C ALA A 68 2.28 8.73 -0.61
N GLN A 69 2.63 8.59 0.67
CA GLN A 69 3.73 7.74 1.11
C GLN A 69 3.35 6.26 1.03
N GLU A 70 2.10 5.93 1.35
CA GLU A 70 1.55 4.58 1.18
C GLU A 70 1.60 4.15 -0.29
N ASP A 71 1.08 4.97 -1.20
CA ASP A 71 1.05 4.70 -2.64
C ASP A 71 2.46 4.49 -3.20
N ALA A 72 3.44 5.30 -2.77
CA ALA A 72 4.84 5.15 -3.18
C ALA A 72 5.44 3.82 -2.70
N PHE A 73 5.20 3.44 -1.45
CA PHE A 73 5.66 2.18 -0.89
C PHE A 73 5.00 0.98 -1.57
N VAL A 74 3.68 1.02 -1.79
CA VAL A 74 2.91 -0.03 -2.46
C VAL A 74 3.37 -0.20 -3.91
N ALA A 75 3.53 0.89 -4.65
CA ALA A 75 4.01 0.85 -6.03
C ALA A 75 5.40 0.23 -6.15
N ALA A 76 6.32 0.60 -5.24
CA ALA A 76 7.65 0.01 -5.18
C ALA A 76 7.60 -1.49 -4.82
N THR A 77 6.77 -1.86 -3.85
CA THR A 77 6.57 -3.26 -3.44
C THR A 77 6.05 -4.11 -4.60
N MET A 78 5.04 -3.63 -5.31
CA MET A 78 4.47 -4.32 -6.46
C MET A 78 5.51 -4.50 -7.58
N THR A 79 6.29 -3.46 -7.86
CA THR A 79 7.39 -3.52 -8.84
C THR A 79 8.42 -4.59 -8.46
N ALA A 80 8.79 -4.67 -7.18
CA ALA A 80 9.72 -5.69 -6.68
C ALA A 80 9.13 -7.11 -6.78
N VAL A 81 7.85 -7.30 -6.48
CA VAL A 81 7.14 -8.59 -6.63
C VAL A 81 7.10 -9.03 -8.10
N GLU A 82 6.82 -8.11 -9.01
CA GLU A 82 6.82 -8.38 -10.45
C GLU A 82 8.20 -8.74 -10.97
N ALA A 83 9.25 -8.05 -10.52
CA ALA A 83 10.63 -8.36 -10.90
C ALA A 83 11.01 -9.79 -10.48
N ARG A 84 10.78 -10.14 -9.22
CA ARG A 84 10.98 -11.52 -8.70
C ARG A 84 10.18 -12.56 -9.47
N SER A 85 8.94 -12.23 -9.83
CA SER A 85 8.07 -13.12 -10.62
C SER A 85 8.59 -13.34 -12.04
N ARG A 86 9.16 -12.31 -12.67
CA ARG A 86 9.79 -12.40 -13.99
C ARG A 86 11.06 -13.22 -13.95
N GLU A 87 11.92 -13.02 -12.96
CA GLU A 87 13.14 -13.81 -12.73
C GLU A 87 12.81 -15.29 -12.52
N ALA A 88 11.81 -15.60 -11.70
CA ALA A 88 11.35 -16.98 -11.48
C ALA A 88 10.83 -17.66 -12.76
N ARG A 89 10.20 -16.91 -13.68
CA ARG A 89 9.74 -17.43 -14.97
C ARG A 89 10.88 -17.58 -15.98
N ALA A 90 11.87 -16.68 -15.96
CA ALA A 90 13.01 -16.71 -16.85
C ALA A 90 14.03 -17.81 -16.50
N GLY A 91 14.10 -18.20 -15.22
CA GLY A 91 15.02 -19.23 -14.74
C GLY A 91 14.57 -20.69 -14.93
N GLU A 92 13.40 -20.97 -15.52
CA GLU A 92 12.82 -22.32 -15.50
C GLU A 92 12.67 -22.97 -16.89
N PRO A 93 13.69 -23.71 -17.39
CA PRO A 93 13.46 -24.73 -18.39
C PRO A 93 13.00 -26.03 -17.70
N ALA A 94 11.76 -26.46 -17.98
CA ALA A 94 11.22 -27.81 -17.76
C ALA A 94 10.75 -28.29 -16.35
N ARG A 95 10.01 -27.48 -15.56
CA ARG A 95 9.29 -27.96 -14.34
C ARG A 95 7.76 -27.89 -14.42
N ARG A 96 7.13 -28.64 -15.33
CA ARG A 96 5.67 -28.85 -15.26
C ARG A 96 5.19 -29.61 -14.01
N PRO A 97 5.90 -30.63 -13.48
CA PRO A 97 5.43 -31.37 -12.30
C PRO A 97 5.44 -30.54 -11.00
N ALA A 98 6.45 -29.68 -10.82
CA ALA A 98 6.62 -28.89 -9.61
C ALA A 98 5.59 -27.74 -9.48
N LEU A 99 5.07 -27.23 -10.59
CA LEU A 99 4.00 -26.22 -10.58
C LEU A 99 2.71 -26.78 -9.99
N THR A 100 2.37 -28.04 -10.30
CA THR A 100 1.20 -28.73 -9.73
C THR A 100 1.33 -29.01 -8.24
N GLU A 101 2.52 -29.39 -7.76
CA GLU A 101 2.78 -29.57 -6.32
C GLU A 101 2.74 -28.25 -5.58
N ARG A 102 3.33 -27.19 -6.16
CA ARG A 102 3.32 -25.85 -5.58
C ARG A 102 1.91 -25.23 -5.57
N ALA A 103 1.10 -25.47 -6.59
CA ALA A 103 -0.30 -25.07 -6.62
C ALA A 103 -1.12 -25.79 -5.54
N ARG A 104 -0.87 -27.10 -5.33
CA ARG A 104 -1.53 -27.87 -4.27
C ARG A 104 -1.10 -27.40 -2.87
N ALA A 105 0.18 -27.06 -2.68
CA ALA A 105 0.67 -26.51 -1.42
C ALA A 105 0.06 -25.14 -1.11
N TRP A 106 -0.06 -24.25 -2.11
CA TRP A 106 -0.70 -22.94 -1.94
C TRP A 106 -2.20 -23.07 -1.60
N ALA A 107 -2.91 -23.99 -2.26
CA ALA A 107 -4.31 -24.28 -1.95
C ALA A 107 -4.49 -24.80 -0.51
N ALA A 108 -3.58 -25.65 -0.03
CA ALA A 108 -3.59 -26.13 1.35
C ALA A 108 -3.34 -25.00 2.38
N SER A 109 -2.42 -24.08 2.08
CA SER A 109 -2.17 -22.92 2.95
C SER A 109 -3.38 -21.98 3.02
N ILE A 110 -4.02 -21.64 1.90
CA ILE A 110 -5.23 -20.80 1.90
C ILE A 110 -6.38 -21.46 2.67
N ALA A 111 -6.53 -22.78 2.53
CA ALA A 111 -7.54 -23.53 3.28
C ALA A 111 -7.31 -23.43 4.80
N SER A 112 -6.05 -23.50 5.25
CA SER A 112 -5.68 -23.41 6.66
C SER A 112 -5.73 -21.98 7.21
N ASP A 113 -5.21 -21.00 6.49
CA ASP A 113 -4.98 -19.64 7.02
C ASP A 113 -6.21 -18.74 6.90
N VAL A 114 -7.07 -18.97 5.90
CA VAL A 114 -8.18 -18.07 5.58
C VAL A 114 -9.53 -18.74 5.73
N LEU A 115 -9.68 -19.96 5.21
CA LEU A 115 -10.99 -20.61 5.17
C LEU A 115 -11.39 -21.25 6.51
N ASP A 116 -10.45 -21.87 7.21
CA ASP A 116 -10.71 -22.51 8.52
C ASP A 116 -11.14 -21.48 9.60
N PRO A 117 -10.47 -20.32 9.77
CA PRO A 117 -10.90 -19.32 10.75
C PRO A 117 -12.27 -18.72 10.41
N VAL A 118 -12.52 -18.39 9.15
CA VAL A 118 -13.78 -17.76 8.70
C VAL A 118 -14.95 -18.75 8.84
N SER A 119 -14.76 -20.00 8.45
CA SER A 119 -15.80 -21.04 8.58
C SER A 119 -16.12 -21.36 10.05
N SER A 120 -15.12 -21.30 10.95
CA SER A 120 -15.33 -21.43 12.40
C SER A 120 -16.22 -20.32 12.98
N TRP A 121 -16.09 -19.08 12.49
CA TRP A 121 -16.91 -17.96 12.94
C TRP A 121 -18.36 -18.05 12.44
N PHE A 122 -18.56 -18.44 11.17
CA PHE A 122 -19.90 -18.65 10.62
C PHE A 122 -20.63 -19.84 11.26
N SER A 123 -19.91 -20.86 11.70
CA SER A 123 -20.50 -21.99 12.41
C SER A 123 -20.78 -21.69 13.89
N ALA A 124 -20.02 -20.79 14.51
CA ALA A 124 -20.33 -20.25 15.84
C ALA A 124 -21.55 -19.31 15.84
N LEU A 125 -21.75 -18.51 14.79
CA LEU A 125 -22.89 -17.61 14.62
C LEU A 125 -24.23 -18.31 14.33
N ARG A 126 -24.20 -19.60 13.98
CA ARG A 126 -25.38 -20.39 13.61
C ARG A 126 -25.86 -21.32 14.74
N ARG A 127 -25.16 -21.34 15.89
CA ARG A 127 -25.61 -22.04 17.10
C ARG A 127 -26.40 -21.12 18.02
#